data_AF-A0AAD9US96-F1
#
_entry.id   AF-A0AAD9US96-F1
#
_cell.length_a   1.000
_cell.length_b   1.000
_cell.length_c   1.000
_cell.angle_alpha   90.00
_cell.angle_beta   90.00
_cell.angle_gamma   90.00
#
_symmetry.space_group_name_H-M   'P 1'
#
loop_
_entity.id
_entity.type
_entity.pdbx_description
1 polymer ?
#
loop_
_entity_poly.entity_id
_entity_poly.type
_entity_poly.pdbx_seq_one_letter_code
_entity_poly.pdbx_strand_id
1 'polypeptide(L)'
;MSCGTESNALLCSDISCLPLRAAKAKALSTTERYSRAFQKFREWSACFEEFVCLSSDELSVALYLEFLLQQSFPYSALESACYGINWAHNLYGFPSPCDSKLVRNVLEAAKRELTKPVVKKEHVTPEMISSIRNRFAGPNANLSDFHLAAICVTAYSAFLRYNELASLRCCDFSFW
;
A
#
# COMPACT_ATOMS: atom_id res chain seq x y z
N MET A 1 -45.33 -7.98 -25.11
CA MET A 1 -44.61 -7.17 -24.11
C MET A 1 -44.13 -8.10 -23.00
N SER A 2 -42.89 -8.58 -23.06
CA SER A 2 -42.18 -9.25 -21.93
C SER A 2 -40.71 -9.51 -22.33
N CYS A 3 -39.97 -8.44 -22.65
CA CYS A 3 -38.55 -8.54 -23.04
C CYS A 3 -37.68 -7.48 -22.34
N GLY A 4 -38.23 -6.74 -21.36
CA GLY A 4 -37.56 -5.60 -20.72
C GLY A 4 -37.00 -5.87 -19.32
N THR A 5 -37.41 -6.94 -18.65
CA THR A 5 -37.10 -7.14 -17.23
C THR A 5 -35.82 -7.93 -16.99
N GLU A 6 -35.54 -8.96 -17.82
CA GLU A 6 -34.34 -9.79 -17.70
C GLU A 6 -33.07 -9.07 -18.21
N SER A 7 -33.18 -8.25 -19.26
CA SER A 7 -32.05 -7.48 -19.81
C SER A 7 -31.54 -6.42 -18.81
N ASN A 8 -32.44 -5.77 -18.06
CA ASN A 8 -32.07 -4.81 -17.03
C ASN A 8 -31.43 -5.48 -15.80
N ALA A 9 -31.89 -6.67 -15.41
CA ALA A 9 -31.28 -7.43 -14.32
C ALA A 9 -29.85 -7.88 -14.66
N LEU A 10 -29.61 -8.34 -15.89
CA LEU A 10 -28.27 -8.70 -16.38
C LEU A 10 -27.33 -7.49 -16.43
N LEU A 11 -27.81 -6.34 -16.95
CA LEU A 11 -27.05 -5.08 -16.95
C LEU A 11 -26.70 -4.61 -15.52
N CYS A 12 -27.63 -4.70 -14.56
CA CYS A 12 -27.33 -4.38 -13.16
C CYS A 12 -26.29 -5.34 -12.54
N SER A 13 -26.35 -6.63 -12.88
CA SER A 13 -25.37 -7.62 -12.43
C SER A 13 -23.97 -7.35 -13.00
N ASP A 14 -23.89 -6.94 -14.27
CA ASP A 14 -22.63 -6.58 -14.93
C ASP A 14 -22.02 -5.28 -14.37
N ILE A 15 -22.84 -4.25 -14.10
CA ILE A 15 -22.38 -2.98 -13.51
C ILE A 15 -21.78 -3.18 -12.12
N SER A 16 -22.39 -4.04 -11.29
CA SER A 16 -21.87 -4.35 -9.95
C SER A 16 -20.53 -5.12 -9.95
N CYS A 17 -20.18 -5.78 -11.06
CA CYS A 17 -18.91 -6.51 -11.16
C CYS A 17 -17.74 -5.64 -11.66
N LEU A 18 -18.01 -4.45 -12.22
CA LEU A 18 -16.98 -3.56 -12.79
C LEU A 18 -15.95 -3.10 -11.75
N PRO A 19 -16.34 -2.62 -10.54
CA PRO A 19 -15.36 -2.25 -9.51
C PRO A 19 -14.51 -3.44 -9.06
N LEU A 20 -15.11 -4.64 -8.94
CA LEU A 20 -14.38 -5.86 -8.57
C LEU A 20 -13.35 -6.24 -9.63
N ARG A 21 -13.65 -6.05 -10.92
CA ARG A 21 -12.71 -6.28 -12.02
C ARG A 21 -11.63 -5.19 -12.07
N ALA A 22 -12.00 -3.92 -11.91
CA ALA A 22 -11.07 -2.80 -11.88
C ALA A 22 -10.06 -2.92 -10.71
N ALA A 23 -10.51 -3.43 -9.55
CA ALA A 23 -9.64 -3.69 -8.40
C ALA A 23 -8.54 -4.73 -8.69
N LYS A 24 -8.76 -5.66 -9.63
CA LYS A 24 -7.75 -6.67 -10.06
C LYS A 24 -6.64 -6.10 -10.92
N ALA A 25 -6.74 -4.84 -11.37
CA ALA A 25 -5.66 -4.16 -12.11
C ALA A 25 -4.42 -3.87 -11.23
N LYS A 26 -4.53 -4.00 -9.90
CA LYS A 26 -3.44 -3.80 -8.95
C LYS A 26 -3.19 -5.09 -8.16
N ALA A 27 -1.97 -5.25 -7.65
CA ALA A 27 -1.64 -6.34 -6.73
C ALA A 27 -2.54 -6.30 -5.49
N LEU A 28 -2.92 -7.46 -4.96
CA LEU A 28 -3.83 -7.59 -3.80
C LEU A 28 -3.38 -6.73 -2.62
N SER A 29 -2.08 -6.76 -2.29
CA SER A 29 -1.50 -5.94 -1.21
C SER A 29 -1.68 -4.43 -1.40
N THR A 30 -1.68 -3.96 -2.66
CA THR A 30 -1.90 -2.54 -2.98
C THR A 30 -3.37 -2.18 -2.84
N THR A 31 -4.25 -3.04 -3.37
CA THR A 31 -5.70 -2.89 -3.25
C THR A 31 -6.16 -2.88 -1.79
N GLU A 32 -5.65 -3.79 -0.96
CA GLU A 32 -5.92 -3.81 0.48
C GLU A 32 -5.42 -2.54 1.18
N ARG A 33 -4.20 -2.08 0.85
CA ARG A 33 -3.66 -0.84 1.42
C ARG A 33 -4.53 0.37 1.08
N TYR A 34 -4.94 0.51 -0.17
CA TYR A 34 -5.80 1.61 -0.61
C TYR A 34 -7.19 1.51 0.01
N SER A 35 -7.77 0.31 0.07
CA SER A 35 -9.06 0.08 0.74
C SER A 35 -9.03 0.48 2.21
N ARG A 36 -7.99 0.09 2.96
CA ARG A 36 -7.84 0.49 4.36
C ARG A 36 -7.65 2.00 4.52
N ALA A 37 -6.88 2.63 3.63
CA ALA A 37 -6.70 4.08 3.65
C ALA A 37 -8.01 4.84 3.37
N PHE A 38 -8.78 4.39 2.37
CA PHE A 38 -10.09 4.96 2.07
C PHE A 38 -11.10 4.72 3.21
N GLN A 39 -11.06 3.54 3.84
CA GLN A 39 -11.92 3.25 4.99
C GLN A 39 -11.69 4.24 6.14
N LYS A 40 -10.44 4.55 6.47
CA LYS A 40 -10.13 5.56 7.51
C LYS A 40 -10.71 6.93 7.20
N PHE A 41 -10.67 7.33 5.93
CA PHE A 41 -11.29 8.57 5.49
C PHE A 41 -12.82 8.51 5.65
N ARG A 42 -13.47 7.40 5.26
CA ARG A 42 -14.91 7.22 5.46
C ARG A 42 -15.31 7.29 6.93
N GLU A 43 -14.58 6.61 7.79
CA GLU A 43 -14.80 6.61 9.24
C GLU A 43 -14.66 8.02 9.83
N TRP A 44 -13.66 8.78 9.39
CA TRP A 44 -13.51 10.19 9.77
C TRP A 44 -14.67 11.06 9.26
N SER A 45 -15.07 10.90 7.99
CA SER A 45 -16.14 11.69 7.38
C SER A 45 -17.53 11.39 7.95
N ALA A 46 -17.75 10.17 8.44
CA ALA A 46 -19.03 9.74 9.02
C ALA A 46 -19.38 10.51 10.31
N CYS A 47 -18.41 11.19 10.93
CA CYS A 47 -18.64 12.07 12.07
C CYS A 47 -19.33 13.39 11.72
N PHE A 48 -19.54 13.70 10.43
CA PHE A 48 -20.17 14.95 9.99
C PHE A 48 -21.40 14.63 9.11
N GLU A 49 -22.57 15.12 9.50
CA GLU A 49 -23.85 14.89 8.79
C GLU A 49 -23.86 15.45 7.35
N GLU A 50 -22.97 16.39 7.02
CA GLU A 50 -22.93 17.08 5.73
C GLU A 50 -22.16 16.32 4.63
N PHE A 51 -21.44 15.23 4.94
CA PHE A 51 -20.66 14.48 3.95
C PHE A 51 -21.36 13.19 3.49
N VAL A 52 -21.81 13.17 2.23
CA VAL A 52 -22.29 11.93 1.58
C VAL A 52 -21.07 11.10 1.16
N CYS A 53 -21.09 9.79 1.47
CA CYS A 53 -20.00 8.81 1.34
C CYS A 53 -19.31 8.68 -0.04
N LEU A 54 -19.81 9.37 -1.07
CA LEU A 54 -19.24 9.43 -2.43
C LEU A 54 -19.18 10.85 -3.03
N SER A 55 -19.54 11.89 -2.27
CA SER A 55 -19.28 13.28 -2.64
C SER A 55 -18.25 13.87 -1.68
N SER A 56 -17.02 13.40 -1.82
CA SER A 56 -15.84 14.04 -1.25
C SER A 56 -15.47 15.19 -2.16
N ASP A 57 -16.04 16.35 -1.87
CA ASP A 57 -15.59 17.59 -2.50
C ASP A 57 -14.12 17.84 -2.10
N GLU A 58 -13.43 18.65 -2.89
CA GLU A 58 -12.01 18.95 -2.67
C GLU A 58 -11.72 19.58 -1.29
N LEU A 59 -12.69 20.26 -0.66
CA LEU A 59 -12.53 20.83 0.67
C LEU A 59 -12.57 19.76 1.75
N SER A 60 -13.45 18.76 1.67
CA SER A 60 -13.46 17.68 2.67
C SER A 60 -12.17 16.85 2.65
N VAL A 61 -11.61 16.60 1.47
CA VAL A 61 -10.30 15.94 1.37
C VAL A 61 -9.19 16.82 1.93
N ALA A 62 -9.17 18.11 1.60
CA ALA A 62 -8.19 19.05 2.15
C ALA A 62 -8.28 19.14 3.68
N LEU A 63 -9.49 19.22 4.23
CA LEU A 63 -9.74 19.25 5.68
C LEU A 63 -9.28 17.94 6.35
N TYR A 64 -9.49 16.79 5.71
CA TYR A 64 -8.98 15.53 6.22
C TYR A 64 -7.44 15.50 6.29
N LEU A 65 -6.76 15.99 5.25
CA LEU A 65 -5.30 16.07 5.25
C LEU A 65 -4.80 17.01 6.35
N GLU A 66 -5.46 18.15 6.54
CA GLU A 66 -5.17 19.09 7.61
C GLU A 66 -5.37 18.44 8.99
N PHE A 67 -6.47 17.70 9.18
CA PHE A 67 -6.69 16.92 10.40
C PHE A 67 -5.55 15.92 10.65
N LEU A 68 -5.09 15.20 9.62
CA LEU A 68 -3.95 14.28 9.76
C LEU A 68 -2.66 15.00 10.14
N LEU A 69 -2.41 16.21 9.61
CA LEU A 69 -1.27 17.04 10.01
C LEU A 69 -1.35 17.43 11.48
N GLN A 70 -2.50 17.92 11.92
CA GLN A 70 -2.73 18.33 13.30
C GLN A 70 -2.55 17.17 14.29
N GLN A 71 -2.91 15.96 13.88
CA GLN A 71 -2.68 14.73 14.64
C GLN A 71 -1.23 14.18 14.52
N SER A 72 -0.32 14.93 13.90
CA SER A 72 1.11 14.59 13.78
C SER A 72 1.38 13.29 13.01
N PHE A 73 0.51 12.92 12.07
CA PHE A 73 0.78 11.79 11.19
C PHE A 73 1.96 12.09 10.25
N PRO A 74 2.76 11.07 9.88
CA PRO A 74 3.85 11.25 8.92
C PRO A 74 3.30 11.55 7.53
N TYR A 75 4.10 12.23 6.69
CA TYR A 75 3.72 12.58 5.32
C TYR A 75 3.25 11.36 4.49
N SER A 76 3.86 10.20 4.70
CA SER A 76 3.47 8.96 4.02
C SER A 76 2.04 8.51 4.34
N ALA A 77 1.48 8.90 5.49
CA ALA A 77 0.09 8.62 5.83
C ALA A 77 -0.88 9.51 5.04
N LEU A 78 -0.54 10.80 4.87
CA LEU A 78 -1.31 11.74 4.04
C LEU A 78 -1.30 11.30 2.57
N GLU A 79 -0.13 10.92 2.06
CA GLU A 79 0.01 10.41 0.69
C GLU A 79 -0.81 9.11 0.51
N SER A 80 -0.77 8.22 1.51
CA SER A 80 -1.58 7.00 1.50
C SER A 80 -3.08 7.28 1.55
N ALA A 81 -3.53 8.33 2.26
CA ALA A 81 -4.92 8.76 2.26
C ALA A 81 -5.37 9.23 0.88
N CYS A 82 -4.59 10.11 0.23
CA CYS A 82 -4.86 10.56 -1.14
C CYS A 82 -4.93 9.39 -2.12
N TYR A 83 -4.01 8.41 -2.02
CA TYR A 83 -4.07 7.23 -2.89
C TYR A 83 -5.31 6.37 -2.64
N GLY A 84 -5.72 6.19 -1.39
CA GLY A 84 -6.94 5.46 -1.04
C GLY A 84 -8.20 6.11 -1.64
N ILE A 85 -8.35 7.42 -1.43
CA ILE A 85 -9.47 8.22 -1.94
C ILE A 85 -9.48 8.21 -3.47
N ASN A 86 -8.33 8.52 -4.09
CA ASN A 86 -8.19 8.49 -5.54
C ASN A 86 -8.51 7.10 -6.12
N TRP A 87 -8.01 6.03 -5.50
CA TRP A 87 -8.29 4.67 -5.94
C TRP A 87 -9.79 4.34 -5.86
N ALA A 88 -10.47 4.72 -4.78
CA ALA A 88 -11.89 4.48 -4.62
C ALA A 88 -12.73 5.21 -5.69
N HIS A 89 -12.42 6.47 -6.00
CA HIS A 89 -13.09 7.21 -7.08
C HIS A 89 -12.86 6.57 -8.45
N ASN A 90 -11.61 6.16 -8.74
CA ASN A 90 -11.27 5.51 -10.00
C ASN A 90 -11.96 4.15 -10.20
N LEU A 91 -12.25 3.40 -9.12
CA LEU A 91 -12.98 2.12 -9.23
C LEU A 91 -14.38 2.28 -9.84
N TYR A 92 -15.01 3.43 -9.62
CA TYR A 92 -16.35 3.75 -10.14
C TYR A 92 -16.31 4.71 -11.32
N GLY A 93 -15.12 5.08 -11.81
CA GLY A 93 -14.95 6.01 -12.93
C GLY A 93 -15.28 7.47 -12.60
N PHE A 94 -15.31 7.85 -11.32
CA PHE A 94 -15.53 9.23 -10.90
C PHE A 94 -14.24 10.06 -10.94
N PRO A 95 -14.32 11.37 -11.24
CA PRO A 95 -13.17 12.26 -11.06
C PRO A 95 -12.73 12.27 -9.60
N SER A 96 -11.42 12.31 -9.40
CA SER A 96 -10.82 12.26 -8.07
C SER A 96 -10.67 13.66 -7.47
N PRO A 97 -11.17 13.92 -6.25
CA PRO A 97 -10.96 15.20 -5.56
C PRO A 97 -9.49 15.44 -5.22
N CYS A 98 -8.67 14.38 -5.17
CA CYS A 98 -7.24 14.49 -4.93
C CYS A 98 -6.48 15.14 -6.09
N ASP A 99 -7.07 15.21 -7.28
CA ASP A 99 -6.46 15.87 -8.44
C ASP A 99 -6.67 17.39 -8.44
N SER A 100 -7.50 17.91 -7.54
CA SER A 100 -7.72 19.35 -7.38
C SER A 100 -6.44 20.10 -6.99
N LYS A 101 -6.34 21.36 -7.42
CA LYS A 101 -5.20 22.23 -7.05
C LYS A 101 -5.12 22.44 -5.54
N LEU A 102 -6.26 22.53 -4.87
CA LEU A 102 -6.33 22.71 -3.41
C LEU A 102 -5.67 21.53 -2.69
N VAL A 103 -6.14 20.30 -2.94
CA VAL A 103 -5.62 19.10 -2.26
C VAL A 103 -4.14 18.90 -2.55
N ARG A 104 -3.72 19.12 -3.80
CA ARG A 104 -2.30 19.04 -4.19
C ARG A 104 -1.45 20.08 -3.45
N ASN A 105 -1.92 21.31 -3.32
CA ASN A 105 -1.19 22.37 -2.61
C ASN A 105 -1.08 22.07 -1.12
N VAL A 106 -2.14 21.56 -0.48
CA VAL A 106 -2.10 21.12 0.93
C VAL A 106 -1.10 19.99 1.12
N LEU A 107 -1.11 18.99 0.23
CA LEU A 107 -0.17 17.87 0.29
C LEU A 107 1.29 18.33 0.09
N GLU A 108 1.54 19.27 -0.81
CA GLU A 108 2.89 19.82 -1.01
C GLU A 108 3.35 20.69 0.18
N ALA A 109 2.45 21.46 0.80
CA ALA A 109 2.75 22.19 2.03
C ALA A 109 3.12 21.24 3.17
N ALA A 110 2.29 20.22 3.41
CA ALA A 110 2.54 19.12 4.35
C ALA A 110 3.88 18.45 4.11
N LYS A 111 4.22 18.18 2.85
CA LYS A 111 5.50 17.58 2.48
C LYS A 111 6.65 18.45 2.94
N ARG A 112 6.63 19.75 2.66
CA ARG A 112 7.71 20.69 3.03
C ARG A 112 7.86 20.80 4.53
N GLU A 113 6.75 20.82 5.27
CA GLU A 113 6.75 20.90 6.73
C GLU A 113 7.30 19.62 7.39
N LEU A 114 6.90 18.46 6.88
CA LEU A 114 7.25 17.16 7.47
C LEU A 114 8.54 16.55 6.92
N THR A 115 9.12 17.11 5.85
CA THR A 115 10.34 16.55 5.24
C THR A 115 11.51 16.67 6.22
N LYS A 116 11.90 15.52 6.77
CA LYS A 116 13.18 15.36 7.44
C LYS A 116 14.25 15.00 6.41
N PRO A 117 15.52 15.38 6.63
CA PRO A 117 16.62 14.91 5.80
C PRO A 117 16.59 13.39 5.65
N VAL A 118 16.70 12.91 4.41
CA VAL A 118 16.74 11.47 4.13
C VAL A 118 18.07 10.92 4.65
N VAL A 119 18.03 10.25 5.79
CA VAL A 119 19.17 9.48 6.29
C VAL A 119 19.17 8.15 5.55
N LYS A 120 20.13 7.97 4.64
CA LYS A 120 20.33 6.69 3.97
C LYS A 120 20.74 5.67 5.02
N LYS A 121 20.06 4.52 5.05
CA LYS A 121 20.52 3.38 5.84
C LYS A 121 21.86 2.91 5.30
N GLU A 122 22.74 2.48 6.20
CA GLU A 122 24.01 1.87 5.83
C GLU A 122 23.78 0.64 4.94
N HIS A 123 24.63 0.49 3.93
CA HIS A 123 24.56 -0.65 3.03
C HIS A 123 25.05 -1.90 3.77
N VAL A 124 24.39 -3.03 3.53
CA VAL A 124 24.87 -4.32 4.03
C VAL A 124 26.16 -4.68 3.28
N THR A 125 27.25 -4.91 4.01
CA THR A 125 28.55 -5.26 3.41
C THR A 125 28.86 -6.76 3.52
N PRO A 126 29.78 -7.30 2.70
CA PRO A 126 30.22 -8.70 2.82
C PRO A 126 30.78 -9.06 4.20
N GLU A 127 31.40 -8.10 4.88
CA GLU A 127 31.97 -8.27 6.23
C GLU A 127 30.86 -8.45 7.27
N MET A 128 29.75 -7.73 7.13
CA MET A 128 28.57 -7.91 7.98
C MET A 128 27.97 -9.31 7.82
N ILE A 129 27.85 -9.79 6.57
CA ILE A 129 27.36 -11.15 6.28
C ILE A 129 28.32 -12.22 6.82
N SER A 130 29.63 -12.00 6.67
CA SER A 130 30.64 -12.89 7.23
C SER A 130 30.55 -12.96 8.74
N SER A 131 30.26 -11.84 9.39
CA SER A 131 30.07 -11.75 10.84
C SER A 131 28.82 -12.51 11.31
N ILE A 132 27.71 -12.43 10.57
CA ILE A 132 26.50 -13.23 10.81
C ILE A 132 26.83 -14.72 10.72
N ARG A 133 27.47 -15.16 9.63
CA ARG A 133 27.87 -16.56 9.45
C ARG A 133 28.75 -17.03 10.61
N ASN A 134 29.78 -16.28 10.97
CA ASN A 134 30.72 -16.67 12.03
C ASN A 134 30.03 -16.76 13.40
N ARG A 135 28.99 -15.96 13.63
CA ARG A 135 28.23 -15.96 14.88
C ARG A 135 27.19 -17.08 14.97
N PHE A 136 26.50 -17.37 13.86
CA PHE A 136 25.31 -18.23 13.87
C PHE A 136 25.49 -19.59 13.17
N ALA A 137 26.58 -19.80 12.41
CA ALA A 137 26.89 -21.07 11.73
C ALA A 137 28.13 -21.75 12.33
N GLY A 138 28.23 -21.76 13.66
CA GLY A 138 29.31 -22.40 14.40
C GLY A 138 29.07 -23.91 14.64
N PRO A 139 30.09 -24.66 15.13
CA PRO A 139 30.00 -26.11 15.33
C PRO A 139 28.89 -26.56 16.29
N ASN A 140 28.52 -25.70 17.24
CA ASN A 140 27.48 -25.95 18.25
C ASN A 140 26.18 -25.19 17.97
N ALA A 141 26.02 -24.60 16.78
CA ALA A 141 24.82 -23.84 16.46
C ALA A 141 23.60 -24.75 16.32
N ASN A 142 22.46 -24.28 16.80
CA ASN A 142 21.19 -24.99 16.62
C ASN A 142 20.65 -24.76 15.20
N LEU A 143 19.64 -25.55 14.81
CA LEU A 143 19.03 -25.47 13.50
C LEU A 143 18.46 -24.07 13.18
N SER A 144 17.93 -23.36 14.19
CA SER A 144 17.39 -22.00 14.03
C SER A 144 18.49 -21.01 13.63
N ASP A 145 19.64 -21.07 14.30
CA ASP A 145 20.78 -20.19 14.04
C ASP A 145 21.37 -20.46 12.64
N PHE A 146 21.49 -21.74 12.27
CA PHE A 146 21.89 -22.12 10.92
C PHE A 146 20.90 -21.62 9.86
N HIS A 147 19.60 -21.75 10.12
CA HIS A 147 18.57 -21.27 9.20
C HIS A 147 18.62 -19.76 9.02
N LEU A 148 18.81 -18.99 10.10
CA LEU A 148 18.99 -17.54 10.05
C LEU A 148 20.21 -17.16 9.21
N ALA A 149 21.36 -17.81 9.45
CA ALA A 149 22.58 -17.55 8.70
C ALA A 149 22.40 -17.86 7.20
N ALA A 150 21.79 -18.99 6.87
CA ALA A 150 21.50 -19.38 5.49
C ALA A 150 20.57 -18.35 4.80
N ILE A 151 19.47 -17.96 5.45
CA ILE A 151 18.55 -16.92 4.97
C ILE A 151 19.30 -15.62 4.65
N CYS A 152 20.13 -15.13 5.57
CA CYS A 152 20.86 -13.88 5.38
C CYS A 152 21.87 -13.97 4.21
N VAL A 153 22.62 -15.08 4.12
CA VAL A 153 23.60 -15.29 3.06
C VAL A 153 22.93 -15.44 1.69
N THR A 154 21.85 -16.22 1.60
CA THR A 154 21.10 -16.41 0.36
C THR A 154 20.44 -15.11 -0.10
N ALA A 155 19.78 -14.38 0.80
CA ALA A 155 19.16 -13.09 0.48
C ALA A 155 20.19 -12.08 -0.04
N TYR A 156 21.37 -12.01 0.59
CA TYR A 156 22.44 -11.11 0.19
C TYR A 156 23.08 -11.50 -1.14
N SER A 157 23.39 -12.77 -1.35
CA SER A 157 24.08 -13.25 -2.55
C SER A 157 23.20 -13.21 -3.81
N ALA A 158 21.91 -13.49 -3.67
CA ALA A 158 20.96 -13.49 -4.78
C ALA A 158 20.16 -12.17 -4.90
N PHE A 159 20.44 -11.18 -4.06
CA PHE A 159 19.73 -9.89 -4.00
C PHE A 159 18.20 -10.01 -3.87
N LEU A 160 17.74 -11.03 -3.15
CA LEU A 160 16.33 -11.36 -3.04
C LEU A 160 15.62 -10.49 -2.01
N ARG A 161 14.42 -10.04 -2.36
CA ARG A 161 13.46 -9.50 -1.39
C ARG A 161 12.89 -10.63 -0.54
N TYR A 162 12.36 -10.28 0.63
CA TYR A 162 11.75 -11.24 1.54
C TYR A 162 10.72 -12.15 0.86
N ASN A 163 9.83 -11.60 0.03
CA ASN A 163 8.80 -12.41 -0.65
C ASN A 163 9.39 -13.39 -1.66
N GLU A 164 10.48 -13.03 -2.36
CA GLU A 164 11.15 -13.91 -3.31
C GLU A 164 11.85 -15.04 -2.55
N LEU A 165 12.58 -14.69 -1.49
CA LEU A 165 13.24 -15.64 -0.59
C LEU A 165 12.24 -16.59 0.08
N ALA A 166 11.10 -16.09 0.56
CA ALA A 166 10.07 -16.91 1.19
C ALA A 166 9.33 -17.81 0.20
N SER A 167 9.33 -17.46 -1.08
CA SER A 167 8.72 -18.27 -2.15
C SER A 167 9.66 -19.32 -2.75
N LEU A 168 10.96 -19.28 -2.41
CA LEU A 168 11.93 -20.25 -2.91
C LEU A 168 11.61 -21.66 -2.43
N ARG A 169 11.72 -22.62 -3.35
CA ARG A 169 11.55 -24.05 -3.11
C ARG A 169 12.83 -24.79 -3.45
N CYS A 170 12.99 -25.99 -2.91
CA CYS A 170 14.16 -26.83 -3.20
C CYS A 170 14.33 -27.13 -4.70
N CYS A 171 13.24 -27.19 -5.47
CA CYS A 171 13.27 -27.41 -6.91
C CYS A 171 13.80 -26.21 -7.72
N ASP A 172 13.91 -25.03 -7.11
CA ASP A 172 14.39 -23.83 -7.78
C ASP A 172 15.94 -23.77 -7.79
N PHE A 173 16.62 -24.71 -7.12
CA PHE A 173 18.08 -24.85 -7.09
C PHE A 173 18.55 -25.93 -8.07
N SER A 174 19.53 -25.59 -8.90
CA SER A 174 20.21 -26.53 -9.81
C SER A 174 21.71 -26.54 -9.51
N PHE A 175 22.28 -27.73 -9.35
CA PHE A 175 23.71 -27.93 -9.19
C PHE A 175 24.28 -28.39 -10.54
N TRP A 176 25.19 -27.59 -11.10
CA TRP A 176 25.86 -27.86 -12.37
C TRP A 176 27.31 -28.27 -12.10
#